data_AF-A0AAV2YEQ6-F1
#
_entry.id   AF-A0AAV2YEQ6-F1
#
_cell.length_a   1.000
_cell.length_b   1.000
_cell.length_c   1.000
_cell.angle_alpha   90.00
_cell.angle_beta   90.00
_cell.angle_gamma   90.00
#
_symmetry.space_group_name_H-M   'P 1'
#
loop_
_entity.id
_entity.type
_entity.pdbx_description
1 polymer ?
#
loop_
_entity_poly.entity_id
_entity_poly.type
_entity_poly.pdbx_seq_one_letter_code
_entity_poly.pdbx_strand_id
1 'polypeptide(L)' 'MTMKMANQAAIRQVEWEESSARARHIDVKLKFLKDYSKKGVIAPTYYASADMKADVLTKAFAVPRLQELRKMVGLV' A
#
# COMPACT_ATOMS: atom_id res chain seq x y z
N MET A 1 -2.06 -14.21 -0.08
CA MET A 1 -0.74 -13.57 0.19
C MET A 1 -0.96 -12.32 1.03
N THR A 2 -0.18 -12.09 2.09
CA THR A 2 -0.27 -10.83 2.86
C THR A 2 0.27 -9.66 2.05
N MET A 3 -0.54 -8.61 1.87
CA MET A 3 -0.16 -7.36 1.23
C MET A 3 -0.03 -6.28 2.30
N LYS A 4 1.21 -5.93 2.66
CA LYS A 4 1.49 -4.89 3.65
C LYS A 4 1.23 -3.51 3.05
N MET A 5 0.41 -2.71 3.72
CA MET A 5 0.03 -1.37 3.26
C MET A 5 0.11 -0.36 4.41
N ALA A 6 0.74 0.79 4.15
CA ALA A 6 0.82 1.87 5.13
C ALA A 6 -0.38 2.82 5.11
N ASN A 7 -1.14 2.84 4.01
CA ASN A 7 -2.32 3.68 3.85
C ASN A 7 -3.58 2.95 4.36
N GLN A 8 -4.02 3.29 5.57
CA GLN A 8 -5.23 2.71 6.17
C GLN A 8 -6.51 3.03 5.40
N ALA A 9 -6.60 4.20 4.75
CA ALA A 9 -7.77 4.52 3.92
C ALA A 9 -7.85 3.59 2.70
N ALA A 10 -6.71 3.28 2.07
CA ALA A 10 -6.66 2.33 0.97
C ALA A 10 -7.01 0.90 1.41
N ILE A 11 -6.61 0.47 2.62
CA ILE A 11 -7.05 -0.82 3.18
C ILE A 11 -8.57 -0.86 3.32
N ARG A 12 -9.17 0.17 3.94
CA ARG A 12 -10.63 0.27 4.11
C ARG A 12 -11.37 0.27 2.78
N GLN A 13 -10.81 0.91 1.75
CA GLN A 13 -11.36 0.89 0.40
C GLN A 13 -11.40 -0.51 -0.21
N VAL A 14 -10.37 -1.32 0.02
CA VAL A 14 -10.30 -2.69 -0.50
C VAL A 14 -11.23 -3.63 0.29
N GLU A 15 -11.37 -3.43 1.59
CA GLU A 15 -12.16 -4.32 2.45
C GLU A 15 -13.67 -4.00 2.46
N TRP A 16 -14.07 -2.72 2.54
CA TRP A 16 -15.43 -2.34 2.96
C TRP A 16 -16.13 -1.30 2.08
N GLU A 17 -15.39 -0.38 1.44
CA GLU A 17 -16.03 0.79 0.83
C GLU A 17 -16.58 0.45 -0.57
N GLU A 18 -17.87 0.66 -0.86
CA GLU A 18 -18.35 0.63 -2.25
C GLU A 18 -17.75 1.78 -3.06
N SER A 19 -17.58 1.58 -4.36
CA SER A 19 -16.97 2.56 -5.26
C SER A 19 -17.69 3.92 -5.17
N SER A 20 -17.03 4.91 -4.57
CA SER A 20 -17.55 6.27 -4.45
C SER A 20 -17.35 7.06 -5.74
N ALA A 21 -18.29 7.94 -6.07
CA ALA A 21 -18.14 8.90 -7.17
C ALA A 21 -16.88 9.79 -7.02
N ARG A 22 -16.38 9.98 -5.80
CA ARG A 22 -15.13 10.72 -5.51
C ARG A 22 -13.86 9.94 -5.90
N ALA A 23 -13.96 8.63 -6.10
CA ALA A 23 -12.84 7.73 -6.40
C ALA A 23 -12.81 7.26 -7.86
N ARG A 24 -13.53 7.92 -8.77
CA ARG A 24 -13.60 7.51 -10.20
C ARG A 24 -12.23 7.30 -10.86
N HIS A 25 -11.23 8.10 -10.48
CA HIS A 25 -9.87 8.02 -11.02
C HIS A 25 -9.13 6.71 -10.65
N ILE A 26 -9.60 5.98 -9.63
CA ILE A 26 -9.01 4.70 -9.17
C ILE A 26 -10.00 3.53 -9.22
N ASP A 27 -11.25 3.75 -9.66
CA ASP A 27 -12.35 2.79 -9.54
C ASP A 27 -12.03 1.42 -10.16
N VAL A 28 -11.48 1.40 -11.37
CA VAL A 28 -11.10 0.15 -12.06
C VAL A 28 -10.04 -0.62 -11.27
N LYS A 29 -8.97 0.06 -10.82
CA LYS A 29 -7.90 -0.58 -10.03
C LYS A 29 -8.43 -1.09 -8.69
N LEU A 30 -9.32 -0.34 -8.06
CA LEU A 30 -9.96 -0.72 -6.81
C LEU A 30 -10.82 -1.98 -6.98
N LYS A 31 -11.56 -2.10 -8.08
CA LYS A 31 -12.36 -3.29 -8.41
C LYS A 31 -11.48 -4.54 -8.53
N PHE A 32 -10.34 -4.46 -9.19
CA PHE A 32 -9.39 -5.58 -9.25
C PHE A 32 -8.85 -5.95 -7.87
N LEU A 33 -8.40 -4.98 -7.07
CA LEU A 33 -7.89 -5.26 -5.71
C LEU A 33 -8.95 -5.92 -4.82
N LYS A 34 -10.20 -5.47 -4.90
CA LYS A 34 -11.33 -6.09 -4.21
C LYS A 34 -11.57 -7.52 -4.65
N ASP A 35 -11.56 -7.78 -5.96
CA ASP A 35 -11.72 -9.13 -6.51
C ASP A 35 -10.61 -10.07 -6.01
N TYR A 36 -9.35 -9.63 -6.07
CA TYR A 36 -8.22 -10.39 -5.54
C TYR A 36 -8.32 -10.63 -4.02
N SER A 37 -8.81 -9.65 -3.26
CA SER A 37 -9.04 -9.78 -1.83
C SER A 37 -10.15 -10.80 -1.53
N LYS A 38 -11.30 -10.70 -2.22
CA LYS A 38 -12.43 -11.64 -2.10
C LYS A 38 -12.06 -13.06 -2.48
N LYS A 39 -11.19 -13.24 -3.48
CA LYS A 39 -10.65 -14.54 -3.90
C LYS A 39 -9.56 -15.07 -2.96
N GLY A 40 -9.18 -14.34 -1.90
CA GLY A 40 -8.11 -14.71 -0.97
C GLY A 40 -6.70 -14.65 -1.56
N VAL A 41 -6.54 -14.12 -2.76
CA VAL A 41 -5.24 -13.97 -3.43
C VAL A 41 -4.38 -12.98 -2.64
N ILE A 42 -4.97 -11.88 -2.19
CA ILE A 42 -4.32 -10.89 -1.33
C ILE A 42 -5.09 -10.71 -0.03
N ALA A 43 -4.36 -10.39 1.03
CA ALA A 43 -4.91 -10.00 2.33
C ALA A 43 -4.24 -8.67 2.72
N PRO A 44 -4.92 -7.53 2.51
CA PRO A 44 -4.40 -6.23 2.96
C PRO A 44 -4.14 -6.27 4.48
N THR A 45 -3.01 -5.74 4.91
CA THR A 45 -2.68 -5.66 6.34
C THR A 45 -1.91 -4.38 6.60
N TYR A 46 -2.30 -3.70 7.67
CA TYR A 46 -1.63 -2.47 8.06
C TYR A 46 -0.16 -2.72 8.39
N TYR A 47 0.69 -1.81 7.94
CA TYR A 47 2.10 -1.78 8.27
C TYR A 47 2.55 -0.35 8.49
N ALA A 48 3.34 -0.10 9.54
CA ALA A 48 3.73 1.26 9.88
C ALA A 48 4.56 1.91 8.74
N SER A 49 4.27 3.18 8.43
CA SER A 49 5.01 3.92 7.39
C SER A 49 6.51 4.01 7.68
N ALA A 50 6.90 4.04 8.96
CA ALA A 50 8.30 4.03 9.39
C ALA A 50 9.03 2.73 9.01
N ASP A 51 8.30 1.64 8.80
CA ASP A 51 8.87 0.33 8.46
C ASP A 51 8.61 -0.06 7.00
N MET A 52 7.85 0.75 6.26
CA MET A 52 7.41 0.46 4.90
C MET A 52 8.56 0.55 3.90
N LYS A 53 9.31 -0.54 3.76
CA LYS A 53 10.48 -0.64 2.86
C LYS A 53 10.21 -0.18 1.43
N ALA A 54 9.01 -0.44 0.92
CA ALA A 54 8.60 -0.04 -0.43
C ALA A 54 8.55 1.48 -0.64
N ASP A 55 8.56 2.26 0.45
CA ASP A 55 8.62 3.72 0.38
C ASP A 55 9.91 4.21 -0.30
N VAL A 56 10.99 3.42 -0.27
CA VAL A 56 12.25 3.74 -0.99
C VAL A 56 12.06 3.89 -2.51
N LEU A 57 11.04 3.23 -3.07
CA LEU A 57 10.75 3.22 -4.51
C LEU A 57 9.66 4.22 -4.91
N THR A 58 8.94 4.81 -3.96
CA THR A 58 7.68 5.51 -4.23
C THR A 58 7.62 6.92 -3.66
N LYS A 59 8.54 7.29 -2.76
CA LYS A 59 8.55 8.58 -2.09
C LYS A 59 9.92 9.24 -2.18
N ALA A 60 9.90 10.56 -2.30
CA ALA A 60 11.09 11.37 -2.08
C ALA A 60 11.26 11.62 -0.57
N PHE A 61 12.42 11.29 -0.03
CA PHE A 61 12.77 11.55 1.37
C PHE A 61 14.03 12.40 1.48
N ALA A 62 14.16 13.09 2.61
CA ALA A 62 15.44 13.65 3.02
C ALA A 62 16.49 12.55 3.17
N VAL A 63 17.76 12.91 2.95
CA VAL A 63 18.90 11.98 2.92
C VAL A 63 18.95 11.03 4.13
N PRO A 64 18.77 11.47 5.38
CA PRO A 64 18.86 10.56 6.54
C PRO A 64 17.84 9.42 6.45
N ARG A 65 16.59 9.76 6.12
CA ARG A 65 15.50 8.78 6.00
C ARG A 65 15.69 7.85 4.80
N LEU A 66 16.20 8.38 3.69
CA LEU A 66 16.51 7.56 2.52
C LEU A 66 17.63 6.55 2.83
N GLN A 67 18.65 6.93 3.61
CA GLN A 67 19.73 6.04 4.04
C GLN A 67 19.22 4.91 4.94
N GLU A 68 18.32 5.19 5.88
CA GLU A 68 17.67 4.17 6.70
C GLU A 68 16.93 3.15 5.83
N LEU A 69 16.08 3.62 4.92
CA LEU A 69 15.29 2.78 4.04
C LEU A 69 16.15 1.95 3.09
N ARG A 70 17.23 2.53 2.53
CA ARG A 70 18.21 1.81 1.69
C ARG A 70 18.84 0.65 2.45
N LYS A 71 19.29 0.88 3.69
CA LYS A 71 19.81 -0.20 4.55
C LYS A 71 18.78 -1.30 4.80
N MET A 72 17.51 -0.94 5.03
CA MET A 72 16.43 -1.92 5.25
C MET A 72 16.18 -2.86 4.06
N VAL A 73 16.54 -2.44 2.85
CA VAL A 73 16.41 -3.24 1.61
C VAL A 73 17.75 -3.80 1.10
N GLY A 74 18.85 -3.64 1.87
CA GLY A 74 20.16 -4.16 1.49
C GLY A 74 20.90 -3.33 0.43
N LEU A 75 20.46 -2.10 0.18
CA LEU A 75 21.15 -1.16 -0.70
C LEU A 75 22.17 -0.37 0.13
N VAL A 76 23.46 -0.54 -0.18
CA VAL A 76 24.57 0.18 0.45
C VAL A 76 24.76 1.53 -0.24
#